data_AF-A0A8T6VKA9-F1
#
_entry.id   AF-A0A8T6VKA9-F1
#
_cell.length_a   1.000
_cell.length_b   1.000
_cell.length_c   1.000
_cell.angle_alpha   90.00
_cell.angle_beta   90.00
_cell.angle_gamma   90.00
#
_symmetry.space_group_name_H-M   'P 1'
#
loop_
_entity.id
_entity.type
_entity.pdbx_description
1 polymer ?
#
loop_
_entity_poly.entity_id
_entity_poly.type
_entity_poly.pdbx_seq_one_letter_code
_entity_poly.pdbx_strand_id
1 'polypeptide(L)'
;FAQQVSDGMDGYVKGTSGIYTGNPNECWFDDGEGNMMPCRIDTGDTAWMLTASSFVLFMTPGVAFFYGGLSRSKNTVNTVGMTFIIIGLMAFQWVVFGYSLAFGPIDNDANLFMGNLDYVGLNQVSHYAPLGTPGPCTDTWSAAYQMQVFHEDEICSQDWPGTVPHQLFAAFQGTFAIITPALIVGGLIDRIKFSALIIFVLLWGTFVYDPIAHWVWGGG
;
A
#
# COMPACT_ATOMS: atom_id res chain seq x y z
N PHE A 1 -22.60 24.68 -10.86
CA PHE A 1 -23.22 23.55 -10.16
C PHE A 1 -22.60 23.50 -8.78
N ALA A 2 -23.26 24.16 -7.82
CA ALA A 2 -22.84 24.23 -6.43
C ALA A 2 -23.62 23.14 -5.68
N GLN A 3 -22.90 22.21 -5.06
CA GLN A 3 -23.47 21.10 -4.30
C GLN A 3 -24.21 21.64 -3.07
N GLN A 4 -25.44 21.17 -2.87
CA GLN A 4 -26.27 21.49 -1.73
C GLN A 4 -25.70 20.84 -0.47
N VAL A 5 -25.71 21.57 0.64
CA VAL A 5 -25.11 21.21 1.93
C VAL A 5 -25.94 20.14 2.70
N SER A 6 -26.86 19.46 2.01
CA SER A 6 -27.57 18.26 2.49
C SER A 6 -27.45 17.06 1.53
N ASP A 7 -26.57 17.16 0.53
CA ASP A 7 -26.36 16.19 -0.55
C ASP A 7 -24.88 15.78 -0.59
N GLY A 8 -24.50 14.74 0.16
CA GLY A 8 -23.25 14.00 -0.05
C GLY A 8 -21.99 14.86 -0.25
N MET A 9 -21.73 15.82 0.65
CA MET A 9 -20.49 16.61 0.61
C MET A 9 -19.25 15.85 1.12
N ASP A 10 -19.36 14.54 1.36
CA ASP A 10 -18.24 13.63 1.54
C ASP A 10 -17.73 13.04 0.20
N GLY A 11 -18.36 13.38 -0.93
CA GLY A 11 -18.01 12.84 -2.23
C GLY A 11 -18.48 11.40 -2.46
N TYR A 12 -19.16 10.78 -1.48
CA TYR A 12 -19.75 9.45 -1.62
C TYR A 12 -21.22 9.55 -1.99
N VAL A 13 -21.49 9.49 -3.29
CA VAL A 13 -22.86 9.22 -3.73
C VAL A 13 -23.08 7.71 -3.63
N LYS A 14 -23.88 7.28 -2.63
CA LYS A 14 -24.32 5.87 -2.49
C LYS A 14 -24.77 5.34 -3.86
N GLY A 15 -24.12 4.28 -4.34
CA GLY A 15 -24.52 3.57 -5.56
C GLY A 15 -24.00 4.09 -6.90
N THR A 16 -22.99 4.97 -6.99
CA THR A 16 -22.60 5.57 -8.29
C THR A 16 -21.15 5.45 -8.76
N SER A 17 -20.26 4.72 -8.08
CA SER A 17 -18.86 4.71 -8.55
C SER A 17 -18.06 3.47 -8.17
N GLY A 18 -17.99 2.52 -9.11
CA GLY A 18 -16.95 1.50 -9.12
C GLY A 18 -17.25 0.39 -10.13
N ILE A 19 -16.24 -0.02 -10.89
CA ILE A 19 -16.33 -1.26 -11.66
C ILE A 19 -16.06 -2.39 -10.67
N TYR A 20 -17.04 -3.26 -10.45
CA TYR A 20 -16.85 -4.47 -9.65
C TYR A 20 -15.70 -5.28 -10.22
N THR A 21 -14.65 -5.47 -9.42
CA THR A 21 -13.42 -6.15 -9.84
C THR A 21 -13.55 -7.66 -9.87
N GLY A 22 -14.53 -8.22 -9.14
CA GLY A 22 -14.62 -9.66 -8.90
C GLY A 22 -13.61 -10.20 -7.88
N ASN A 23 -12.84 -9.33 -7.21
CA ASN A 23 -11.92 -9.73 -6.15
C ASN A 23 -12.69 -10.09 -4.88
N PRO A 24 -12.60 -11.32 -4.35
CA PRO A 24 -13.31 -11.73 -3.14
C PRO A 24 -12.79 -11.05 -1.86
N ASN A 25 -11.60 -10.45 -1.90
CA ASN A 25 -10.98 -9.80 -0.75
C ASN A 25 -11.25 -8.30 -0.68
N GLU A 26 -11.89 -7.74 -1.72
CA GLU A 26 -12.36 -6.35 -1.70
C GLU A 26 -13.75 -6.28 -1.09
N CYS A 27 -13.98 -5.21 -0.35
CA CYS A 27 -15.22 -4.97 0.35
C CYS A 27 -16.28 -4.44 -0.63
N TRP A 28 -17.17 -5.33 -1.02
CA TRP A 28 -18.34 -5.05 -1.84
C TRP A 28 -19.59 -5.60 -1.15
N PHE A 29 -20.72 -4.91 -1.29
CA PHE A 29 -22.01 -5.35 -0.77
C PHE A 29 -23.12 -5.20 -1.82
N ASP A 30 -24.16 -6.02 -1.70
CA ASP A 30 -25.36 -5.95 -2.54
C ASP A 30 -26.36 -4.96 -1.92
N ASP A 31 -26.90 -4.06 -2.73
CA ASP A 31 -27.90 -3.08 -2.33
C ASP A 31 -29.32 -3.65 -2.18
N GLY A 32 -29.50 -4.93 -2.52
CA GLY A 32 -30.79 -5.60 -2.55
C GLY A 32 -31.58 -5.38 -3.84
N GLU A 33 -31.05 -4.61 -4.78
CA GLU A 33 -31.54 -4.45 -6.15
C GLU A 33 -30.69 -5.24 -7.16
N GLY A 34 -29.64 -5.95 -6.67
CA GLY A 34 -28.74 -6.77 -7.47
C GLY A 34 -27.53 -6.00 -8.00
N ASN A 35 -27.26 -4.79 -7.49
CA ASN A 35 -26.07 -4.02 -7.84
C ASN A 35 -25.00 -4.20 -6.76
N MET A 36 -23.77 -4.49 -7.18
CA MET A 36 -22.62 -4.54 -6.28
C MET A 36 -22.08 -3.13 -6.02
N MET A 37 -22.18 -2.67 -4.78
CA MET A 37 -21.64 -1.38 -4.33
C MET A 37 -20.33 -1.58 -3.55
N PRO A 38 -19.34 -0.69 -3.71
CA PRO A 38 -18.15 -0.74 -2.89
C PRO A 38 -18.46 -0.27 -1.47
N CYS A 39 -17.79 -0.84 -0.47
CA CYS A 39 -17.83 -0.31 0.88
C CYS A 39 -17.31 1.12 0.94
N ARG A 40 -17.79 1.87 1.93
CA ARG A 40 -17.41 3.26 2.15
C ARG A 40 -15.90 3.37 2.31
N ILE A 41 -15.33 4.29 1.54
CA ILE A 41 -13.98 4.79 1.75
C ILE A 41 -14.14 6.13 2.45
N ASP A 42 -13.25 6.47 3.38
CA ASP A 42 -13.29 7.75 4.06
C ASP A 42 -12.32 8.74 3.40
N THR A 43 -12.76 9.95 3.12
CA THR A 43 -11.92 10.97 2.46
C THR A 43 -10.83 11.52 3.38
N GLY A 44 -11.08 11.59 4.69
CA GLY A 44 -10.11 11.97 5.71
C GLY A 44 -9.00 10.93 5.85
N ASP A 45 -9.36 9.65 5.94
CA ASP A 45 -8.38 8.56 5.97
C ASP A 45 -7.57 8.50 4.67
N THR A 46 -8.23 8.67 3.53
CA THR A 46 -7.56 8.74 2.22
C THR A 46 -6.57 9.91 2.16
N ALA A 47 -6.98 11.11 2.60
CA ALA A 47 -6.12 12.29 2.62
C ALA A 47 -4.92 12.12 3.57
N TRP A 48 -5.15 11.52 4.74
CA TRP A 48 -4.09 11.20 5.69
C TRP A 48 -3.11 10.18 5.11
N MET A 49 -3.60 9.10 4.51
CA MET A 49 -2.76 8.06 3.93
C MET A 49 -1.91 8.56 2.75
N LEU A 50 -2.45 9.47 1.91
CA LEU A 50 -1.67 10.14 0.86
C LEU A 50 -0.56 11.03 1.44
N THR A 51 -0.89 11.77 2.49
CA THR A 51 0.07 12.64 3.19
C THR A 51 1.17 11.81 3.86
N ALA A 52 0.80 10.75 4.57
CA ALA A 52 1.71 9.82 5.21
C ALA A 52 2.63 9.14 4.19
N SER A 53 2.07 8.63 3.07
CA SER A 53 2.85 8.05 1.97
C SER A 53 3.89 9.03 1.42
N SER A 54 3.51 10.30 1.28
CA SER A 54 4.43 11.35 0.82
C SER A 54 5.59 11.56 1.80
N PHE A 55 5.32 11.62 3.11
CA PHE A 55 6.35 11.75 4.13
C PHE A 55 7.29 10.54 4.18
N VAL A 56 6.76 9.32 4.08
CA VAL A 56 7.59 8.11 4.06
C VAL A 56 8.45 8.06 2.80
N LEU A 57 7.90 8.43 1.64
CA LEU A 57 8.67 8.47 0.41
C LEU A 57 9.83 9.48 0.49
N PHE A 58 9.63 10.64 1.15
CA PHE A 58 10.68 11.64 1.39
C PHE A 58 11.83 11.14 2.27
N MET A 59 11.61 10.10 3.08
CA MET A 59 12.68 9.50 3.86
C MET A 59 13.75 8.87 2.96
N THR A 60 13.40 8.35 1.78
CA THR A 60 14.40 7.67 0.92
C THR A 60 15.44 8.62 0.33
N PRO A 61 15.08 9.79 -0.23
CA PRO A 61 16.04 10.86 -0.52
C PRO A 61 16.77 11.37 0.72
N GLY A 62 16.09 11.47 1.88
CA GLY A 62 16.72 11.84 3.15
C GLY A 62 17.85 10.90 3.54
N VAL A 63 17.62 9.59 3.38
CA VAL A 63 18.60 8.52 3.59
C VAL A 63 19.74 8.62 2.58
N ALA A 64 19.46 8.94 1.31
CA ALA A 64 20.49 9.17 0.30
C ALA A 64 21.46 10.29 0.70
N PHE A 65 20.93 11.42 1.18
CA PHE A 65 21.75 12.54 1.65
C PHE A 65 22.48 12.22 2.96
N PHE A 66 21.83 11.50 3.88
CA PHE A 66 22.44 11.08 5.13
C PHE A 66 23.68 10.20 4.87
N TYR A 67 23.54 9.13 4.09
CA TYR A 67 24.68 8.27 3.75
C TYR A 67 25.67 8.94 2.78
N GLY A 68 25.18 9.81 1.89
CA GLY A 68 26.04 10.64 1.04
C GLY A 68 26.97 11.55 1.86
N GLY A 69 26.45 12.17 2.93
CA GLY A 69 27.21 13.03 3.84
C GLY A 69 28.19 12.29 4.76
N LEU A 70 27.87 11.04 5.12
CA LEU A 70 28.79 10.17 5.87
C LEU A 70 29.88 9.57 4.97
N SER A 71 29.61 9.41 3.67
CA SER A 71 30.58 8.89 2.71
C SER A 71 31.68 9.89 2.39
N ARG A 72 32.83 9.40 1.91
CA ARG A 72 33.93 10.28 1.49
C ARG A 72 33.46 11.15 0.33
N SER A 73 33.87 12.42 0.31
CA SER A 73 33.50 13.40 -0.73
C SER A 73 33.71 12.93 -2.17
N LYS A 74 34.71 12.07 -2.42
CA LYS A 74 34.97 11.48 -3.73
C LYS A 74 33.91 10.48 -4.21
N ASN A 75 33.13 9.92 -3.31
CA ASN A 75 32.15 8.86 -3.58
C ASN A 75 30.70 9.31 -3.34
N THR A 76 30.46 10.47 -2.75
CA THR A 76 29.12 11.00 -2.43
C THR A 76 28.16 11.00 -3.61
N VAL A 77 28.61 11.36 -4.81
CA VAL A 77 27.74 11.38 -6.01
C VAL A 77 27.29 9.97 -6.39
N ASN A 78 28.20 9.01 -6.30
CA ASN A 78 27.91 7.60 -6.61
C ASN A 78 26.93 7.02 -5.58
N THR A 79 27.13 7.34 -4.30
CA THR A 79 26.22 7.00 -3.19
C THR A 79 24.80 7.48 -3.45
N VAL A 80 24.63 8.77 -3.74
CA VAL A 80 23.31 9.37 -3.97
C VAL A 80 22.67 8.77 -5.23
N GLY A 81 23.44 8.60 -6.31
CA GLY A 81 22.95 8.01 -7.56
C GLY A 81 22.44 6.58 -7.40
N MET A 82 23.14 5.74 -6.63
CA MET A 82 22.69 4.38 -6.35
C MET A 82 21.36 4.35 -5.59
N THR A 83 21.14 5.24 -4.62
CA THR A 83 19.88 5.30 -3.87
C THR A 83 18.69 5.65 -4.75
N PHE A 84 18.84 6.58 -5.71
CA PHE A 84 17.76 6.89 -6.66
C PHE A 84 17.42 5.71 -7.58
N ILE A 85 18.43 4.91 -7.94
CA ILE A 85 18.22 3.71 -8.75
C ILE A 85 17.46 2.65 -7.96
N ILE A 86 17.74 2.51 -6.65
CA ILE A 86 17.00 1.61 -5.76
C ILE A 86 15.52 2.00 -5.70
N ILE A 87 15.20 3.30 -5.61
CA ILE A 87 13.81 3.78 -5.63
C ILE A 87 13.10 3.24 -6.88
N GLY A 88 13.69 3.41 -8.06
CA GLY A 88 13.10 2.95 -9.31
C GLY A 88 12.98 1.42 -9.39
N LEU A 89 14.01 0.69 -8.94
CA LEU A 89 14.03 -0.78 -8.96
C LEU A 89 12.99 -1.39 -8.02
N MET A 90 12.90 -0.88 -6.79
CA MET A 90 11.93 -1.36 -5.82
C MET A 90 10.50 -0.95 -6.19
N ALA A 91 10.29 0.27 -6.71
CA ALA A 91 8.98 0.66 -7.22
C ALA A 91 8.53 -0.26 -8.36
N PHE A 92 9.43 -0.61 -9.28
CA PHE A 92 9.13 -1.56 -10.36
C PHE A 92 8.84 -2.96 -9.82
N GLN A 93 9.71 -3.51 -8.97
CA GLN A 93 9.52 -4.85 -8.40
C GLN A 93 8.21 -4.94 -7.60
N TRP A 94 7.87 -3.91 -6.82
CA TRP A 94 6.65 -3.83 -6.04
C TRP A 94 5.39 -3.93 -6.90
N VAL A 95 5.33 -3.16 -7.99
CA VAL A 95 4.18 -3.16 -8.91
C VAL A 95 4.09 -4.47 -9.68
N VAL A 96 5.22 -5.02 -10.14
CA VAL A 96 5.18 -6.24 -10.97
C VAL A 96 4.74 -7.44 -10.15
N PHE A 97 5.34 -7.69 -8.98
CA PHE A 97 4.97 -8.86 -8.17
C PHE A 97 5.14 -8.69 -6.66
N GLY A 98 5.91 -7.71 -6.18
CA GLY A 98 6.21 -7.58 -4.74
C GLY A 98 4.95 -7.35 -3.89
N TYR A 99 4.03 -6.51 -4.35
CA TYR A 99 2.75 -6.31 -3.65
C TYR A 99 1.95 -7.61 -3.53
N SER A 100 1.92 -8.41 -4.60
CA SER A 100 1.23 -9.71 -4.61
C SER A 100 1.86 -10.71 -3.64
N LEU A 101 3.19 -10.77 -3.59
CA LEU A 101 3.88 -11.68 -2.67
C LEU A 101 3.74 -11.26 -1.20
N ALA A 102 3.61 -9.97 -0.92
CA ALA A 102 3.45 -9.46 0.43
C ALA A 102 1.99 -9.48 0.94
N PHE A 103 1.03 -9.10 0.10
CA PHE A 103 -0.38 -8.90 0.47
C PHE A 103 -1.36 -9.74 -0.34
N GLY A 104 -0.87 -10.75 -1.07
CA GLY A 104 -1.70 -11.71 -1.79
C GLY A 104 -2.56 -12.55 -0.83
N PRO A 105 -3.79 -12.92 -1.23
CA PRO A 105 -4.70 -13.73 -0.43
C PRO A 105 -4.13 -15.08 0.01
N ILE A 106 -4.55 -15.51 1.21
CA ILE A 106 -4.16 -16.80 1.79
C ILE A 106 -5.29 -17.81 1.53
N ASP A 107 -5.18 -18.51 0.39
CA ASP A 107 -6.15 -19.53 0.00
C ASP A 107 -5.78 -20.95 0.50
N ASN A 108 -4.51 -21.17 0.84
CA ASN A 108 -3.97 -22.46 1.27
C ASN A 108 -2.91 -22.29 2.37
N ASP A 109 -2.70 -23.32 3.20
CA ASP A 109 -1.66 -23.34 4.25
C ASP A 109 -0.24 -23.11 3.70
N ALA A 110 -0.01 -23.40 2.41
CA ALA A 110 1.27 -23.14 1.74
C ALA A 110 1.56 -21.63 1.54
N ASN A 111 0.52 -20.81 1.48
CA ASN A 111 0.63 -19.37 1.28
C ASN A 111 0.91 -18.61 2.58
N LEU A 112 0.98 -19.27 3.75
CA LEU A 112 1.42 -18.61 4.99
C LEU A 112 2.86 -18.07 4.88
N PHE A 113 3.72 -18.71 4.09
CA PHE A 113 5.11 -18.26 3.95
C PHE A 113 5.24 -17.04 3.04
N MET A 114 4.45 -16.96 1.97
CA MET A 114 4.51 -15.92 0.95
C MET A 114 3.15 -15.89 0.24
N GLY A 115 2.65 -14.69 -0.04
CA GLY A 115 1.36 -14.48 -0.71
C GLY A 115 1.30 -15.07 -2.12
N ASN A 116 0.11 -15.04 -2.71
CA ASN A 116 -0.15 -15.57 -4.04
C ASN A 116 0.26 -14.59 -5.17
N LEU A 117 0.01 -14.95 -6.44
CA LEU A 117 0.33 -14.14 -7.61
C LEU A 117 -0.89 -13.45 -8.24
N ASP A 118 -2.00 -13.33 -7.53
CA ASP A 118 -3.25 -12.79 -8.08
C ASP A 118 -3.18 -11.27 -8.33
N TYR A 119 -2.37 -10.58 -7.52
CA TYR A 119 -2.16 -9.12 -7.61
C TYR A 119 -0.93 -8.72 -8.42
N VAL A 120 -0.37 -9.65 -9.22
CA VAL A 120 0.72 -9.35 -10.15
C VAL A 120 0.31 -8.21 -11.09
N GLY A 121 1.17 -7.20 -11.23
CA GLY A 121 0.88 -6.01 -12.02
C GLY A 121 -0.23 -5.13 -11.46
N LEU A 122 -0.56 -5.26 -10.16
CA LEU A 122 -1.72 -4.63 -9.52
C LEU A 122 -3.05 -5.05 -10.16
N ASN A 123 -3.10 -6.25 -10.72
CA ASN A 123 -4.35 -6.86 -11.15
C ASN A 123 -5.28 -7.05 -9.94
N GLN A 124 -6.58 -6.77 -10.08
CA GLN A 124 -7.54 -6.85 -8.98
C GLN A 124 -7.23 -5.97 -7.75
N VAL A 125 -6.40 -4.94 -7.93
CA VAL A 125 -6.14 -3.91 -6.93
C VAL A 125 -6.86 -2.63 -7.35
N SER A 126 -8.09 -2.42 -6.86
CA SER A 126 -8.87 -1.23 -7.25
C SER A 126 -8.65 -0.03 -6.34
N HIS A 127 -8.97 1.15 -6.87
CA HIS A 127 -9.21 2.36 -6.05
C HIS A 127 -10.67 2.51 -5.63
N TYR A 128 -11.55 1.61 -6.10
CA TYR A 128 -12.99 1.73 -5.90
C TYR A 128 -13.44 1.09 -4.59
N ALA A 129 -12.75 0.05 -4.13
CA ALA A 129 -13.09 -0.66 -2.91
C ALA A 129 -11.88 -0.76 -1.96
N PRO A 130 -12.14 -0.74 -0.63
CA PRO A 130 -11.14 -1.12 0.36
C PRO A 130 -10.99 -2.65 0.43
N LEU A 131 -9.92 -3.14 1.07
CA LEU A 131 -9.77 -4.55 1.42
C LEU A 131 -10.60 -4.88 2.65
N GLY A 132 -11.18 -6.08 2.67
CA GLY A 132 -11.84 -6.66 3.84
C GLY A 132 -13.32 -6.99 3.65
N THR A 133 -13.93 -7.40 4.74
CA THR A 133 -15.30 -7.87 4.81
C THR A 133 -16.29 -6.73 5.09
N PRO A 134 -17.48 -6.75 4.44
CA PRO A 134 -18.49 -5.73 4.64
C PRO A 134 -19.16 -5.86 6.02
N GLY A 135 -19.27 -4.75 6.73
CA GLY A 135 -19.98 -4.66 8.00
C GLY A 135 -20.42 -3.23 8.33
N PRO A 136 -21.16 -3.05 9.44
CA PRO A 136 -21.59 -1.72 9.87
C PRO A 136 -20.37 -0.84 10.21
N CYS A 137 -20.40 0.44 9.84
CA CYS A 137 -19.30 1.36 10.13
C CYS A 137 -19.09 1.66 11.63
N THR A 138 -19.86 1.08 12.55
CA THR A 138 -19.77 1.33 13.99
C THR A 138 -18.63 0.58 14.69
N ASP A 139 -18.20 -0.57 14.13
CA ASP A 139 -17.20 -1.46 14.72
C ASP A 139 -15.82 -1.32 14.05
N THR A 140 -15.65 -0.34 13.16
CA THR A 140 -14.37 -0.10 12.48
C THR A 140 -13.37 0.61 13.39
N TRP A 141 -12.08 0.45 13.10
CA TRP A 141 -11.01 1.18 13.77
C TRP A 141 -11.18 2.71 13.64
N SER A 142 -11.66 3.19 12.48
CA SER A 142 -11.95 4.61 12.27
C SER A 142 -13.08 5.13 13.19
N ALA A 143 -14.05 4.28 13.52
CA ALA A 143 -15.12 4.61 14.48
C ALA A 143 -14.62 4.58 15.93
N ALA A 144 -13.82 3.57 16.29
CA ALA A 144 -13.31 3.39 17.65
C ALA A 144 -12.41 4.55 18.13
N TYR A 145 -11.68 5.19 17.22
CA TYR A 145 -10.78 6.32 17.54
C TYR A 145 -11.42 7.71 17.44
N GLN A 146 -12.76 7.81 17.33
CA GLN A 146 -13.55 9.06 17.39
C GLN A 146 -13.13 10.18 16.41
N MET A 147 -12.66 9.84 15.21
CA MET A 147 -12.35 10.87 14.21
C MET A 147 -13.58 11.32 13.42
N GLN A 148 -14.62 10.48 13.32
CA GLN A 148 -15.90 10.78 12.64
C GLN A 148 -17.07 9.97 13.23
N VAL A 149 -18.28 10.55 13.19
CA VAL A 149 -19.54 9.83 13.46
C VAL A 149 -20.05 9.33 12.12
N PHE A 150 -20.02 8.01 11.91
CA PHE A 150 -20.59 7.37 10.73
C PHE A 150 -22.12 7.32 10.82
N HIS A 151 -22.80 7.41 9.68
CA HIS A 151 -24.25 7.19 9.66
C HIS A 151 -24.54 5.68 9.81
N GLU A 152 -25.58 5.33 10.56
CA GLU A 152 -25.90 3.92 10.89
C GLU A 152 -26.24 3.06 9.67
N ASP A 153 -26.55 3.68 8.53
CA ASP A 153 -26.91 3.06 7.26
C ASP A 153 -25.72 2.92 6.28
N GLU A 154 -24.49 3.13 6.72
CA GLU A 154 -23.28 2.99 5.90
C GLU A 154 -22.56 1.67 6.18
N ILE A 155 -22.03 1.08 5.12
CA ILE A 155 -21.28 -0.18 5.16
C ILE A 155 -19.81 0.14 4.90
N CYS A 156 -18.95 -0.31 5.81
CA CYS A 156 -17.50 -0.11 5.78
C CYS A 156 -16.79 -1.47 5.81
N SER A 157 -15.51 -1.46 5.42
CA SER A 157 -14.65 -2.63 5.66
C SER A 157 -14.29 -2.74 7.14
N GLN A 158 -14.44 -3.95 7.68
CA GLN A 158 -14.12 -4.27 9.07
C GLN A 158 -12.65 -4.70 9.25
N ASP A 159 -12.00 -5.14 8.19
CA ASP A 159 -10.64 -5.63 8.25
C ASP A 159 -9.64 -4.51 7.99
N TRP A 160 -8.39 -4.70 8.41
CA TRP A 160 -7.31 -3.79 8.07
C TRP A 160 -7.08 -3.79 6.54
N PRO A 161 -6.97 -2.62 5.87
CA PRO A 161 -6.74 -1.26 6.37
C PRO A 161 -8.01 -0.40 6.53
N GLY A 162 -9.19 -1.01 6.60
CA GLY A 162 -10.47 -0.35 6.89
C GLY A 162 -10.97 0.47 5.71
N THR A 163 -11.20 1.75 5.94
CA THR A 163 -11.80 2.73 5.01
C THR A 163 -10.84 3.28 3.95
N VAL A 164 -9.66 2.66 3.79
CA VAL A 164 -8.61 3.09 2.84
C VAL A 164 -8.74 2.32 1.53
N PRO A 165 -8.68 2.98 0.35
CA PRO A 165 -8.73 2.30 -0.94
C PRO A 165 -7.59 1.28 -1.07
N HIS A 166 -7.89 0.12 -1.66
CA HIS A 166 -6.90 -0.95 -1.82
C HIS A 166 -5.65 -0.49 -2.58
N GLN A 167 -5.81 0.27 -3.67
CA GLN A 167 -4.69 0.85 -4.42
C GLN A 167 -3.85 1.85 -3.62
N LEU A 168 -4.48 2.64 -2.73
CA LEU A 168 -3.74 3.59 -1.88
C LEU A 168 -2.95 2.85 -0.81
N PHE A 169 -3.52 1.79 -0.23
CA PHE A 169 -2.80 0.93 0.70
C PHE A 169 -1.58 0.28 0.03
N ALA A 170 -1.72 -0.22 -1.20
CA ALA A 170 -0.62 -0.78 -1.98
C ALA A 170 0.51 0.25 -2.22
N ALA A 171 0.15 1.50 -2.53
CA ALA A 171 1.12 2.58 -2.70
C ALA A 171 1.82 2.94 -1.39
N PHE A 172 1.08 3.04 -0.28
CA PHE A 172 1.62 3.32 1.05
C PHE A 172 2.63 2.24 1.46
N GLN A 173 2.27 0.97 1.36
CA GLN A 173 3.16 -0.15 1.69
C GLN A 173 4.41 -0.17 0.79
N GLY A 174 4.26 0.18 -0.50
CA GLY A 174 5.39 0.32 -1.42
C GLY A 174 6.46 1.32 -0.97
N THR A 175 6.09 2.35 -0.21
CA THR A 175 7.08 3.30 0.34
C THR A 175 8.01 2.65 1.38
N PHE A 176 7.51 1.69 2.16
CA PHE A 176 8.31 0.90 3.10
C PHE A 176 9.18 -0.14 2.39
N ALA A 177 8.69 -0.72 1.30
CA ALA A 177 9.47 -1.60 0.45
C ALA A 177 10.65 -0.87 -0.20
N ILE A 178 10.47 0.40 -0.55
CA ILE A 178 11.52 1.24 -1.15
C ILE A 178 12.61 1.62 -0.13
N ILE A 179 12.23 2.05 1.08
CA ILE A 179 13.21 2.57 2.07
C ILE A 179 14.10 1.47 2.68
N THR A 180 13.58 0.25 2.84
CA THR A 180 14.28 -0.84 3.53
C THR A 180 15.61 -1.24 2.89
N PRO A 181 15.72 -1.53 1.58
CA PRO A 181 17.01 -1.79 0.96
C PRO A 181 17.89 -0.54 0.86
N ALA A 182 17.30 0.67 0.81
CA ALA A 182 18.08 1.91 0.81
C ALA A 182 18.89 2.08 2.11
N LEU A 183 18.35 1.64 3.26
CA LEU A 183 19.06 1.63 4.55
C LEU A 183 20.24 0.65 4.56
N ILE A 184 20.05 -0.55 4.00
CA ILE A 184 21.10 -1.57 3.93
C ILE A 184 22.26 -1.09 3.05
N VAL A 185 21.91 -0.50 1.91
CA VAL A 185 22.90 -0.04 0.92
C VAL A 185 23.71 1.12 1.46
N GLY A 186 23.11 1.97 2.29
CA GLY A 186 23.79 3.01 3.05
C GLY A 186 25.06 2.56 3.79
N GLY A 187 25.04 1.36 4.36
CA GLY A 187 26.19 0.78 5.07
C GLY A 187 27.20 0.04 4.18
N LEU A 188 26.81 -0.31 2.96
CA LEU A 188 27.61 -1.08 1.99
C LEU A 188 28.20 -0.22 0.86
N ILE A 189 27.73 1.02 0.77
CA ILE A 189 28.23 2.07 -0.11
C ILE A 189 29.76 2.18 0.02
N ASP A 190 30.44 2.22 -1.12
CA ASP A 190 31.90 2.13 -1.33
C ASP A 190 32.51 0.73 -1.46
N ARG A 191 31.79 -0.35 -1.15
CA ARG A 191 32.35 -1.72 -1.16
C ARG A 191 31.72 -2.66 -2.19
N ILE A 192 30.70 -2.21 -2.92
CA ILE A 192 29.91 -3.04 -3.84
C ILE A 192 29.92 -2.47 -5.27
N LYS A 193 29.89 -3.38 -6.25
CA LYS A 193 29.71 -3.02 -7.66
C LYS A 193 28.23 -2.71 -7.93
N PHE A 194 27.97 -1.77 -8.83
CA PHE A 194 26.61 -1.38 -9.21
C PHE A 194 25.74 -2.56 -9.70
N SER A 195 26.27 -3.43 -10.56
CA SER A 195 25.53 -4.62 -11.01
C SER A 195 25.22 -5.61 -9.88
N ALA A 196 26.12 -5.75 -8.91
CA ALA A 196 25.88 -6.60 -7.74
C ALA A 196 24.80 -6.00 -6.83
N LEU A 197 24.75 -4.66 -6.72
CA LEU A 197 23.70 -3.96 -5.99
C LEU A 197 22.31 -4.25 -6.55
N ILE A 198 22.12 -4.18 -7.87
CA ILE A 198 20.81 -4.42 -8.50
C ILE A 198 20.31 -5.82 -8.17
N ILE A 199 21.16 -6.83 -8.36
CA ILE A 199 20.80 -8.23 -8.11
C ILE A 199 20.49 -8.43 -6.61
N PHE A 200 21.32 -7.86 -5.74
CA PHE A 200 21.11 -7.94 -4.30
C PHE A 200 19.77 -7.34 -3.88
N VAL A 201 19.44 -6.13 -4.35
CA VAL A 201 18.19 -5.42 -3.98
C VAL A 201 16.96 -6.19 -4.45
N LEU A 202 16.98 -6.71 -5.68
CA LEU A 202 15.86 -7.51 -6.20
C LEU A 202 15.69 -8.82 -5.43
N LEU A 203 16.77 -9.58 -5.22
CA LEU A 203 16.69 -10.84 -4.47
C LEU A 203 16.30 -10.60 -3.02
N TRP A 204 16.83 -9.56 -2.38
CA TRP A 204 16.51 -9.24 -1.00
C TRP A 204 15.06 -8.76 -0.86
N GLY A 205 14.58 -7.90 -1.78
CA GLY A 205 13.17 -7.50 -1.83
C GLY A 205 12.26 -8.73 -1.92
N THR A 206 12.52 -9.60 -2.89
CA THR A 206 11.65 -10.75 -3.18
C THR A 206 11.69 -11.87 -2.14
N PHE A 207 12.88 -12.23 -1.65
CA PHE A 207 13.04 -13.41 -0.80
C PHE A 207 13.18 -13.09 0.69
N VAL A 208 13.31 -11.82 1.06
CA VAL A 208 13.43 -11.41 2.47
C VAL A 208 12.35 -10.41 2.83
N TYR A 209 12.23 -9.30 2.10
CA TYR A 209 11.25 -8.27 2.44
C TYR A 209 9.81 -8.77 2.26
N ASP A 210 9.45 -9.28 1.08
CA ASP A 210 8.07 -9.68 0.77
C ASP A 210 7.54 -10.78 1.73
N PRO A 211 8.29 -11.87 2.06
CA PRO A 211 7.86 -12.85 3.06
C PRO A 211 7.68 -12.27 4.46
N ILE A 212 8.60 -11.41 4.91
CA ILE A 212 8.51 -10.79 6.24
C ILE A 212 7.31 -9.85 6.30
N ALA A 213 7.07 -9.07 5.24
CA ALA A 213 5.89 -8.23 5.15
C ALA A 213 4.60 -9.09 5.19
N HIS A 214 4.61 -10.25 4.54
CA HIS A 214 3.48 -11.18 4.56
C HIS A 214 3.17 -11.69 5.97
N TRP A 215 4.17 -12.15 6.74
CA TRP A 215 3.95 -12.67 8.11
C TRP A 215 3.53 -11.60 9.10
N VAL A 216 3.98 -10.36 8.91
CA VAL A 216 3.72 -9.29 9.89
C VAL A 216 2.44 -8.53 9.55
N TRP A 217 2.16 -8.32 8.26
CA TRP A 217 1.08 -7.44 7.81
C TRP A 217 0.14 -8.05 6.77
N GLY A 218 0.55 -9.12 6.08
CA GLY A 218 -0.24 -9.81 5.05
C GLY A 218 -1.11 -10.96 5.58
N GLY A 219 -1.06 -11.25 6.88
CA GLY A 219 -1.87 -12.30 7.52
C GLY A 219 -1.21 -13.69 7.61
N GLY A 220 0.07 -13.80 7.26
CA GLY A 220 0.86 -15.04 7.34
C GLY A 220 1.32 -15.44 8.75
#